data_AF-A0A7T2ZPU5-F1
#
_entry.id   AF-A0A7T2ZPU5-F1
#
_cell.length_a   1.000
_cell.length_b   1.000
_cell.length_c   1.000
_cell.angle_alpha   90.00
_cell.angle_beta   90.00
_cell.angle_gamma   90.00
#
_symmetry.space_group_name_H-M   'P 1'
#
loop_
_entity.id
_entity.type
_entity.pdbx_description
1 polymer ?
#
loop_
_entity_poly.entity_id
_entity_poly.type
_entity_poly.pdbx_seq_one_letter_code
_entity_poly.pdbx_strand_id
1 'polypeptide(L)'
;MIQAVFERAEDGELRSAEITGHAESGEYGLDVVCASVSTLAINFINSIEKFAGYEPILELNEDEGGYLMVEIPKDLPSHQREMTQLFFESFFLGMANLSEDSSEFVQTRVITEN
;
A
#
# COMPACT_ATOMS: atom_id res chain seq x y z
N MET A 1 -8.46 -12.26 6.01
CA MET A 1 -8.25 -11.02 6.81
C MET A 1 -7.07 -10.29 6.19
N ILE A 2 -7.25 -9.04 5.80
CA ILE A 2 -6.25 -8.24 5.11
C ILE A 2 -5.36 -7.54 6.13
N GLN A 3 -4.04 -7.65 5.95
CA GLN A 3 -3.08 -6.87 6.73
C GLN A 3 -2.32 -5.93 5.81
N ALA A 4 -2.22 -4.67 6.22
CA ALA A 4 -1.40 -3.66 5.56
C ALA A 4 -0.40 -3.07 6.56
N VAL A 5 0.88 -3.15 6.23
CA VAL A 5 1.98 -2.60 7.03
C VAL A 5 2.69 -1.56 6.20
N PHE A 6 2.75 -0.33 6.71
CA PHE A 6 3.47 0.78 6.10
C PHE A 6 4.74 1.05 6.90
N GLU A 7 5.86 1.17 6.22
CA GLU A 7 7.14 1.54 6.84
C GLU A 7 7.39 3.04 6.68
N ARG A 8 7.76 3.70 7.77
CA ARG A 8 8.23 5.08 7.77
C ARG A 8 9.68 5.14 8.22
N ALA A 9 10.48 5.95 7.54
CA ALA A 9 11.81 6.33 8.02
C ALA A 9 11.70 7.26 9.24
N GLU A 10 12.82 7.47 9.94
CA GLU A 10 12.89 8.38 11.11
C GLU A 10 12.48 9.82 10.78
N ASP A 11 12.68 10.26 9.53
CA ASP A 11 12.27 11.58 9.03
C ASP A 11 10.77 11.67 8.70
N GLY A 12 10.04 10.56 8.84
CA GLY A 12 8.60 10.45 8.60
C GLY A 12 8.23 10.01 7.18
N GLU A 13 9.19 9.94 6.25
CA GLU A 13 8.92 9.51 4.87
C GLU A 13 8.47 8.05 4.81
N LEU A 14 7.40 7.78 4.06
CA LEU A 14 6.97 6.41 3.76
C LEU A 14 7.96 5.74 2.81
N ARG A 15 8.44 4.55 3.18
CA ARG A 15 9.47 3.78 2.46
C ARG A 15 8.91 2.57 1.75
N SER A 16 8.03 1.83 2.42
CA SER A 16 7.44 0.62 1.87
C SER A 16 6.01 0.39 2.37
N ALA A 17 5.26 -0.42 1.62
CA ALA A 17 3.98 -0.96 2.06
C ALA A 17 3.88 -2.43 1.67
N GLU A 18 3.54 -3.25 2.65
CA GLU A 18 3.33 -4.69 2.52
C GLU A 18 1.86 -5.00 2.80
N ILE A 19 1.21 -5.72 1.89
CA ILE A 19 -0.19 -6.10 1.96
C ILE A 19 -0.34 -7.60 1.76
N THR A 20 -1.05 -8.26 2.66
CA THR A 20 -1.37 -9.70 2.57
C THR A 20 -2.88 -9.94 2.71
N GLY A 21 -3.38 -11.01 2.10
CA GLY A 21 -4.78 -11.46 2.26
C GLY A 21 -5.80 -10.70 1.39
N HIS A 22 -5.35 -9.92 0.39
CA HIS A 22 -6.20 -9.08 -0.46
C HIS A 22 -6.71 -9.78 -1.72
N ALA A 23 -6.29 -11.03 -1.98
CA ALA A 23 -6.77 -11.88 -3.07
C ALA A 23 -7.61 -13.08 -2.54
N GLU A 24 -8.00 -13.06 -1.27
CA GLU A 24 -8.91 -14.08 -0.72
C GLU A 24 -10.33 -13.91 -1.31
N SER A 25 -10.90 -15.01 -1.78
CA SER A 25 -12.36 -15.15 -1.94
C SER A 25 -12.93 -15.65 -0.62
N GLY A 26 -13.76 -14.86 0.06
CA GLY A 26 -14.21 -15.21 1.41
C GLY A 26 -15.66 -14.88 1.72
N GLU A 27 -15.92 -14.48 2.96
CA GLU A 27 -17.27 -14.23 3.46
C GLU A 27 -17.96 -13.09 2.70
N TYR A 28 -19.30 -13.04 2.78
CA TYR A 28 -20.09 -12.00 2.13
C TYR A 28 -19.60 -10.60 2.53
N GLY A 29 -19.18 -9.82 1.54
CA GLY A 29 -18.63 -8.47 1.73
C GLY A 29 -17.11 -8.39 1.62
N LEU A 30 -16.37 -9.47 1.89
CA LEU A 30 -14.90 -9.48 1.80
C LEU A 30 -14.42 -9.11 0.39
N ASP A 31 -15.06 -9.66 -0.65
CA ASP A 31 -14.67 -9.39 -2.04
C ASP A 31 -14.72 -7.88 -2.38
N VAL A 32 -15.66 -7.12 -1.78
CA VAL A 32 -15.77 -5.66 -1.99
C VAL A 32 -14.63 -4.92 -1.28
N VAL A 33 -14.23 -5.40 -0.11
CA VAL A 33 -13.08 -4.86 0.63
C VAL A 33 -11.78 -5.19 -0.08
N CYS A 34 -11.58 -6.42 -0.54
CA CYS A 34 -10.45 -6.85 -1.38
C CYS A 34 -10.32 -5.98 -2.63
N ALA A 35 -11.43 -5.72 -3.34
CA ALA A 35 -11.46 -4.84 -4.50
C ALA A 35 -11.06 -3.39 -4.14
N SER A 36 -11.47 -2.90 -2.97
CA SER A 36 -11.13 -1.54 -2.50
C SER A 36 -9.64 -1.42 -2.19
N VAL A 37 -9.06 -2.39 -1.47
CA VAL A 37 -7.63 -2.45 -1.16
C VAL A 37 -6.80 -2.57 -2.45
N SER A 38 -7.19 -3.47 -3.35
CA SER A 38 -6.52 -3.65 -4.64
C SER A 38 -6.57 -2.39 -5.49
N THR A 39 -7.71 -1.69 -5.51
CA THR A 39 -7.83 -0.42 -6.24
C THR A 39 -6.87 0.63 -5.70
N LEU A 40 -6.75 0.76 -4.38
CA LEU A 40 -5.84 1.71 -3.76
C LEU A 40 -4.37 1.37 -4.06
N ALA A 41 -3.96 0.12 -3.86
CA ALA A 41 -2.58 -0.32 -4.06
C ALA A 41 -2.14 -0.23 -5.53
N ILE A 42 -2.95 -0.73 -6.46
CA ILE A 42 -2.64 -0.69 -7.89
C ILE A 42 -2.68 0.75 -8.42
N ASN A 43 -3.61 1.58 -7.95
CA ASN A 43 -3.62 3.00 -8.36
C ASN A 43 -2.44 3.78 -7.79
N PHE A 44 -1.95 3.45 -6.59
CA PHE A 44 -0.71 4.03 -6.06
C PHE A 44 0.47 3.74 -6.98
N ILE A 45 0.67 2.47 -7.34
CA ILE A 45 1.75 2.03 -8.26
C ILE A 45 1.63 2.75 -9.61
N ASN A 46 0.45 2.71 -10.24
CA ASN A 46 0.20 3.36 -11.52
C ASN A 46 0.42 4.89 -11.45
N SER A 47 0.09 5.53 -10.33
CA SER A 47 0.29 6.97 -10.14
C SER A 47 1.76 7.33 -10.03
N ILE A 48 2.56 6.50 -9.35
CA ILE A 48 4.02 6.66 -9.31
C ILE A 48 4.60 6.51 -10.72
N GLU A 49 4.32 5.41 -11.42
CA GLU A 49 4.86 5.16 -12.75
C GLU A 49 4.51 6.28 -13.74
N LYS A 50 3.25 6.70 -13.74
CA LYS A 50 2.74 7.67 -14.70
C LYS A 50 3.14 9.11 -14.39
N PHE A 51 3.09 9.52 -13.12
CA PHE A 51 3.25 10.93 -12.75
C PHE A 51 4.62 11.22 -12.14
N ALA A 52 5.17 10.32 -11.32
CA ALA A 52 6.52 10.47 -10.78
C ALA A 52 7.60 9.96 -11.76
N GLY A 53 7.23 9.11 -12.72
CA GLY A 53 8.08 8.77 -13.87
C GLY A 53 9.20 7.79 -13.56
N TYR A 54 9.01 6.90 -12.59
CA TYR A 54 9.91 5.79 -12.29
C TYR A 54 9.11 4.55 -11.84
N GLU A 55 9.73 3.38 -11.92
CA GLU A 55 9.15 2.11 -11.46
C GLU A 55 9.57 1.86 -10.00
N PRO A 56 8.63 1.66 -9.05
CA PRO A 56 8.97 1.26 -7.70
C PRO A 56 9.46 -0.19 -7.67
N ILE A 57 10.06 -0.61 -6.56
CA ILE A 57 10.42 -2.01 -6.34
C ILE A 57 9.13 -2.75 -5.97
N LEU A 58 8.79 -3.82 -6.69
CA LEU A 58 7.54 -4.55 -6.53
C LEU A 58 7.79 -6.05 -6.39
N GLU A 59 7.08 -6.66 -5.44
CA GLU A 59 6.92 -8.11 -5.33
C GLU A 59 5.43 -8.43 -5.22
N LEU A 60 4.95 -9.31 -6.11
CA LEU A 60 3.55 -9.70 -6.21
C LEU A 60 3.45 -11.22 -6.23
N ASN A 61 2.52 -11.76 -5.45
CA ASN A 61 2.16 -13.17 -5.50
C ASN A 61 0.66 -13.32 -5.21
N GLU A 62 -0.10 -13.87 -6.15
CA GLU A 62 -1.56 -14.04 -6.02
C GLU A 62 -1.94 -15.34 -5.27
N ASP A 63 -0.98 -16.24 -5.05
CA ASP A 63 -1.21 -17.48 -4.30
C ASP A 63 -1.43 -17.20 -2.81
N GLU A 64 -2.00 -18.17 -2.10
CA GLU A 64 -2.16 -18.16 -0.63
C GLU A 64 -2.82 -16.89 -0.05
N GLY A 65 -3.78 -16.30 -0.78
CA GLY A 65 -4.56 -15.15 -0.32
C GLY A 65 -4.01 -13.79 -0.78
N GLY A 66 -2.94 -13.77 -1.56
CA GLY A 66 -2.42 -12.56 -2.19
C GLY A 66 -1.38 -11.83 -1.33
N TYR A 67 -0.31 -11.42 -1.98
CA TYR A 67 0.85 -10.71 -1.44
C TYR A 67 1.21 -9.57 -2.40
N LEU A 68 1.38 -8.38 -1.83
CA LEU A 68 1.89 -7.21 -2.54
C LEU A 68 2.86 -6.48 -1.62
N MET A 69 4.09 -6.29 -2.09
CA MET A 69 5.07 -5.41 -1.47
C MET A 69 5.49 -4.36 -2.49
N VAL A 70 5.51 -3.11 -2.03
CA VAL A 70 6.03 -1.97 -2.79
C VAL A 70 7.03 -1.20 -1.96
N GLU A 71 8.22 -0.96 -2.51
CA GLU A 71 9.30 -0.21 -1.86
C GLU A 71 9.79 0.93 -2.77
N ILE A 72 10.03 2.09 -2.15
CA ILE A 72 10.50 3.29 -2.83
C ILE A 72 12.03 3.30 -2.92
N PRO A 73 12.63 3.50 -4.11
CA PRO A 73 14.08 3.61 -4.26
C PRO A 73 14.68 4.71 -3.36
N LYS A 74 15.84 4.43 -2.76
CA LYS A 74 16.46 5.32 -1.75
C LYS A 74 16.89 6.69 -2.31
N ASP A 75 17.42 6.70 -3.53
CA ASP A 75 18.07 7.88 -4.13
C ASP A 75 17.21 8.56 -5.21
N LEU A 76 15.97 8.89 -4.86
CA LEU A 76 15.09 9.65 -5.77
C LEU A 76 15.42 11.16 -5.77
N PRO A 77 15.43 11.81 -6.96
CA PRO A 77 15.39 13.26 -7.09
C PRO A 77 14.22 13.88 -6.31
N SER A 78 14.40 15.10 -5.79
CA SER A 78 13.43 15.76 -4.90
C SER A 78 12.01 15.81 -5.48
N HIS A 79 11.85 16.11 -6.77
CA HIS A 79 10.52 16.18 -7.40
C HIS A 79 9.80 14.82 -7.45
N GLN A 80 10.53 13.72 -7.64
CA GLN A 80 9.95 12.37 -7.61
C GLN A 80 9.61 11.97 -6.17
N ARG A 81 10.50 12.30 -5.22
CA ARG A 81 10.31 12.04 -3.78
C ARG A 81 9.06 12.74 -3.24
N GLU A 82 8.90 14.04 -3.48
CA GLU A 82 7.75 14.82 -3.01
C GLU A 82 6.43 14.29 -3.58
N MET A 83 6.39 13.99 -4.89
CA MET A 83 5.19 13.46 -5.53
C MET A 83 4.86 12.05 -5.05
N THR A 84 5.88 11.22 -4.86
CA THR A 84 5.74 9.88 -4.27
C THR A 84 5.12 9.96 -2.90
N GLN A 85 5.65 10.80 -2.01
CA GLN A 85 5.11 10.94 -0.65
C GLN A 85 3.65 11.41 -0.66
N LEU A 86 3.26 12.32 -1.57
CA LEU A 86 1.86 12.73 -1.68
C LEU A 86 0.93 11.56 -2.03
N PHE A 87 1.31 10.73 -3.01
CA PHE A 87 0.52 9.54 -3.36
C PHE A 87 0.56 8.48 -2.26
N PHE A 88 1.70 8.33 -1.59
CA PHE A 88 1.87 7.33 -0.54
C PHE A 88 1.04 7.69 0.69
N GLU A 89 1.02 8.96 1.10
CA GLU A 89 0.15 9.42 2.20
C GLU A 89 -1.33 9.30 1.83
N SER A 90 -1.70 9.56 0.58
CA SER A 90 -3.06 9.32 0.10
C SER A 90 -3.44 7.84 0.14
N PHE A 91 -2.50 6.95 -0.21
CA PHE A 91 -2.70 5.51 -0.15
C PHE A 91 -2.85 5.04 1.31
N PHE A 92 -1.95 5.47 2.19
CA PHE A 92 -2.01 5.19 3.62
C PHE A 92 -3.33 5.68 4.24
N LEU A 93 -3.77 6.90 3.92
CA LEU A 93 -5.05 7.44 4.39
C LEU A 93 -6.23 6.56 3.95
N GLY A 94 -6.25 6.11 2.70
CA GLY A 94 -7.28 5.19 2.19
C GLY A 94 -7.30 3.87 2.97
N MET A 95 -6.13 3.27 3.21
CA MET A 95 -6.02 2.02 3.98
C MET A 95 -6.37 2.19 5.46
N ALA A 96 -6.02 3.33 6.06
CA ALA A 96 -6.40 3.65 7.43
C ALA A 96 -7.92 3.76 7.57
N ASN A 97 -8.58 4.50 6.68
CA ASN A 97 -10.04 4.62 6.68
C ASN A 97 -10.73 3.27 6.45
N LEU A 98 -10.23 2.44 5.53
CA LEU A 98 -10.77 1.08 5.34
C LEU A 98 -10.62 0.23 6.60
N SER A 99 -9.52 0.36 7.35
CA SER A 99 -9.34 -0.35 8.62
C SER A 99 -10.24 0.15 9.75
N GLU A 100 -10.70 1.41 9.68
CA GLU A 100 -11.70 1.95 10.61
C GLU A 100 -13.12 1.48 10.25
N ASP A 101 -13.51 1.63 8.98
CA ASP A 101 -14.87 1.35 8.49
C ASP A 101 -15.15 -0.16 8.32
N SER A 102 -14.12 -0.98 8.21
CA SER A 102 -14.20 -2.42 7.95
C SER A 102 -13.16 -3.19 8.77
N SER A 103 -13.08 -2.85 10.06
CA SER A 103 -12.09 -3.37 11.02
C SER A 103 -12.10 -4.89 11.20
N GLU A 104 -13.20 -5.55 10.86
CA GLU A 104 -13.33 -7.01 10.85
C GLU A 104 -12.61 -7.67 9.65
N PHE A 105 -12.27 -6.88 8.63
CA PHE A 105 -11.64 -7.36 7.39
C PHE A 105 -10.24 -6.80 7.15
N VAL A 106 -9.94 -5.58 7.62
CA VAL A 106 -8.67 -4.88 7.34
C VAL A 106 -8.01 -4.39 8.61
N GLN A 107 -6.70 -4.62 8.72
CA GLN A 107 -5.86 -4.00 9.73
C GLN A 107 -4.70 -3.24 9.07
N THR A 108 -4.57 -1.95 9.39
CA THR A 108 -3.47 -1.09 8.91
C THR A 108 -2.56 -0.72 10.07
N ARG A 109 -1.24 -0.86 9.89
CA ARG A 109 -0.23 -0.54 10.92
C ARG A 109 0.95 0.22 10.30
N VAL A 110 1.66 0.96 11.15
CA VAL A 110 2.89 1.65 10.78
C VAL A 110 4.04 1.09 11.61
N ILE A 111 5.17 0.81 10.95
CA ILE A 111 6.45 0.49 11.57
C ILE A 111 7.48 1.58 11.23
N THR A 112 8.47 1.75 12.09
CA THR A 112 9.58 2.70 11.83
C THR A 112 10.83 1.91 11.43
N GLU A 113 11.47 2.29 10.33
CA GLU A 113 12.77 1.75 9.91
C GLU A 113 13.81 2.08 11.00
N ASN A 114 14.56 1.08 11.46
CA ASN A 114 15.64 1.23 12.46
C ASN A 114 16.98 1.51 11.80
#